data_AF-A0A1Y4STC4-F1
#
_entry.id   AF-A0A1Y4STC4-F1
#
_cell.length_a   1.000
_cell.length_b   1.000
_cell.length_c   1.000
_cell.angle_alpha   90.00
_cell.angle_beta   90.00
_cell.angle_gamma   90.00
#
_symmetry.space_group_name_H-M   'P 1'
#
loop_
_entity.id
_entity.type
_entity.pdbx_description
1 polymer ?
#
loop_
_entity_poly.entity_id
_entity_poly.type
_entity_poly.pdbx_seq_one_letter_code
_entity_poly.pdbx_strand_id
1 'polypeptide(L)'
;MKKDHVLKDFFSYPIHFADFMNALFFDGHDIIHPSDLHSLDSREIFIGDFLSKERTHDVIMMWERKDFQAILILEAQSSVVATLTGREDILEKMKGEEGTVEMYSFWKDAEKSGMEKGKQQGKLSVVLIQLKKLLGKLTPDLEMKIVNSKEETLDSIIIHIFEIHNEEDVLKWL
;
A
#
# COMPACT_ATOMS: atom_id res chain seq x y z
N MET A 1 16.21 -29.54 0.05
CA MET A 1 15.41 -28.82 1.06
C MET A 1 13.96 -29.24 0.85
N LYS A 2 13.32 -29.91 1.82
CA LYS A 2 11.90 -30.27 1.70
C LYS A 2 11.12 -28.95 1.59
N LYS A 3 10.31 -28.77 0.54
CA LYS A 3 9.31 -27.69 0.48
C LYS A 3 8.53 -27.73 1.80
N ASP A 4 8.30 -26.58 2.42
CA ASP A 4 7.67 -26.46 3.75
C ASP A 4 6.21 -26.92 3.72
N HIS A 5 6.01 -28.24 3.81
CA HIS A 5 4.69 -28.86 3.94
C HIS A 5 3.93 -28.33 5.16
N VAL A 6 4.65 -27.88 6.19
CA VAL A 6 4.07 -27.34 7.43
C VAL A 6 3.26 -26.07 7.19
N LEU A 7 3.76 -25.14 6.36
CA LEU A 7 3.05 -23.88 6.05
C LEU A 7 1.77 -24.17 5.28
N LYS A 8 1.86 -25.04 4.27
CA LYS A 8 0.70 -25.49 3.51
C LYS A 8 -0.31 -26.16 4.43
N ASP A 9 0.10 -27.11 5.25
CA ASP A 9 -0.80 -27.85 6.13
C ASP A 9 -1.48 -26.91 7.14
N PHE A 10 -0.77 -25.92 7.69
CA PHE A 10 -1.32 -24.97 8.64
C PHE A 10 -2.31 -23.98 7.99
N PHE A 11 -1.89 -23.34 6.89
CA PHE A 11 -2.69 -22.30 6.23
C PHE A 11 -3.75 -22.84 5.26
N SER A 12 -3.78 -24.15 4.97
CA SER A 12 -4.90 -24.77 4.22
C SER A 12 -6.21 -24.77 5.01
N TYR A 13 -6.16 -24.53 6.33
CA TYR A 13 -7.37 -24.37 7.13
C TYR A 13 -7.85 -22.91 7.06
N PRO A 14 -9.09 -22.65 6.61
CA PRO A 14 -9.63 -21.29 6.47
C PRO A 14 -9.54 -20.43 7.73
N ILE A 15 -9.65 -21.04 8.91
CA ILE A 15 -9.54 -20.32 10.19
C ILE A 15 -8.15 -19.73 10.41
N HIS A 16 -7.10 -20.52 10.20
CA HIS A 16 -5.72 -20.07 10.36
C HIS A 16 -5.34 -19.05 9.30
N PHE A 17 -5.86 -19.23 8.08
CA PHE A 17 -5.68 -18.27 6.99
C PHE A 17 -6.36 -16.93 7.30
N ALA A 18 -7.63 -16.95 7.70
CA ALA A 18 -8.38 -15.75 8.06
C ALA A 18 -7.72 -14.98 9.21
N ASP A 19 -7.37 -15.66 10.31
CA ASP A 19 -6.70 -15.03 11.46
C ASP A 19 -5.40 -14.34 11.05
N PHE A 20 -4.58 -14.99 10.22
CA PHE A 20 -3.32 -14.44 9.73
C PHE A 20 -3.53 -13.24 8.82
N MET A 21 -4.47 -13.32 7.88
CA MET A 21 -4.78 -12.22 6.96
C MET A 21 -5.41 -11.03 7.70
N ASN A 22 -6.28 -11.27 8.68
CA ASN A 22 -6.84 -10.24 9.55
C ASN A 22 -5.76 -9.55 10.38
N ALA A 23 -4.81 -10.29 10.93
CA ALA A 23 -3.66 -9.73 11.63
C ALA A 23 -2.77 -8.88 10.70
N LEU A 24 -2.53 -9.34 9.47
CA LEU A 24 -1.60 -8.69 8.54
C LEU A 24 -2.19 -7.45 7.84
N PHE A 25 -3.46 -7.51 7.44
CA PHE A 25 -4.08 -6.50 6.57
C PHE A 25 -5.14 -5.64 7.27
N PHE A 26 -5.65 -6.08 8.42
CA PHE A 26 -6.79 -5.44 9.09
C PHE A 26 -6.51 -5.14 10.55
N ASP A 27 -5.24 -5.03 10.96
CA ASP A 27 -4.81 -4.74 12.34
C ASP A 27 -5.45 -5.68 13.39
N GLY A 28 -5.72 -6.92 13.00
CA GLY A 28 -6.36 -7.93 13.86
C GLY A 28 -7.89 -7.82 13.96
N HIS A 29 -8.52 -6.94 13.19
CA HIS A 29 -9.99 -6.89 13.11
C HIS A 29 -10.52 -8.07 12.29
N ASP A 30 -11.63 -8.67 12.75
CA ASP A 30 -12.27 -9.83 12.14
C ASP A 30 -13.08 -9.42 10.88
N ILE A 31 -12.37 -9.20 9.77
CA ILE A 31 -12.94 -8.75 8.48
C ILE A 31 -13.12 -9.91 7.51
N ILE A 32 -12.10 -10.76 7.36
CA ILE A 32 -12.17 -12.01 6.60
C ILE A 32 -12.67 -13.09 7.55
N HIS A 33 -13.85 -13.64 7.28
CA HIS A 33 -14.37 -14.76 8.06
C HIS A 33 -14.01 -16.10 7.40
N PRO A 34 -13.70 -17.15 8.18
CA PRO A 34 -13.38 -18.47 7.65
C PRO A 34 -14.50 -19.09 6.80
N SER A 35 -15.76 -18.72 7.06
CA SER A 35 -16.94 -19.15 6.29
C SER A 35 -16.98 -18.59 4.87
N ASP A 36 -16.31 -17.46 4.66
CA ASP A 36 -16.29 -16.76 3.38
C ASP A 36 -15.10 -17.26 2.52
N LEU A 37 -14.29 -18.20 3.03
CA LEU A 37 -13.08 -18.70 2.39
C LEU A 37 -13.26 -20.14 1.87
N HIS A 38 -12.86 -20.36 0.63
CA HIS A 38 -12.84 -21.66 -0.03
C HIS A 38 -11.43 -21.97 -0.53
N SER A 39 -10.85 -23.09 -0.09
CA SER A 39 -9.56 -23.52 -0.61
C SER A 39 -9.67 -23.91 -2.08
N LEU A 40 -8.70 -23.48 -2.88
CA LEU A 40 -8.59 -23.85 -4.29
C LEU A 40 -7.34 -24.71 -4.50
N ASP A 41 -7.46 -25.80 -5.27
CA ASP A 41 -6.27 -26.53 -5.71
C ASP A 41 -5.51 -25.68 -6.74
N SER A 42 -4.22 -25.49 -6.49
CA SER A 42 -3.23 -24.93 -7.41
C SER A 42 -3.32 -25.44 -8.86
N ARG A 43 -3.85 -26.65 -9.07
CA ARG A 43 -4.02 -27.28 -10.39
C ARG A 43 -5.31 -26.87 -11.11
N GLU A 44 -6.29 -26.32 -10.41
CA GLU A 44 -7.63 -26.03 -10.91
C GLU A 44 -7.85 -24.56 -11.25
N ILE A 45 -6.96 -23.67 -10.81
CA ILE A 45 -7.10 -22.25 -11.10
C ILE A 45 -6.50 -21.96 -12.49
N PHE A 46 -7.33 -22.09 -13.52
CA PHE A 46 -7.06 -21.50 -14.83
C PHE A 46 -7.78 -20.16 -14.90
N ILE A 47 -7.11 -19.10 -14.43
CA ILE A 47 -7.52 -17.72 -14.72
C ILE A 47 -6.57 -17.19 -15.78
N GLY A 48 -6.91 -17.44 -17.04
CA GLY A 48 -6.16 -16.98 -18.21
C GLY A 48 -4.69 -17.42 -18.23
N ASP A 49 -3.86 -16.65 -18.93
CA ASP A 49 -2.40 -16.84 -19.07
C ASP A 49 -1.62 -16.59 -17.75
N PHE A 50 -2.31 -16.22 -16.67
CA PHE A 50 -1.68 -15.64 -15.49
C PHE A 50 -1.21 -16.63 -14.43
N LEU A 51 -1.68 -17.88 -14.51
CA LEU A 51 -1.21 -18.94 -13.64
C LEU A 51 -0.35 -19.87 -14.47
N SER A 52 0.95 -19.58 -14.46
CA SER A 52 1.90 -20.39 -15.20
C SER A 52 1.80 -21.84 -14.72
N LYS A 53 1.69 -22.75 -15.68
CA LYS A 53 1.61 -24.22 -15.52
C LYS A 53 2.73 -24.85 -14.68
N GLU A 54 3.69 -24.06 -14.18
CA GLU A 54 4.92 -24.54 -13.54
C GLU A 54 5.10 -24.05 -12.09
N ARG A 55 4.25 -23.15 -11.56
CA ARG A 55 4.34 -22.74 -10.15
C ARG A 55 3.23 -23.37 -9.31
N THR A 56 3.60 -24.36 -8.51
CA THR A 56 2.76 -24.83 -7.41
C THR A 56 2.74 -23.73 -6.35
N HIS A 57 1.66 -22.96 -6.25
CA HIS A 57 1.45 -22.08 -5.10
C HIS A 57 1.23 -22.91 -3.83
N ASP A 58 1.70 -22.41 -2.70
CA ASP A 58 1.66 -23.18 -1.45
C ASP A 58 0.24 -23.25 -0.88
N VAL A 59 -0.45 -22.10 -0.75
CA VAL A 59 -1.85 -22.02 -0.33
C VAL A 59 -2.63 -21.01 -1.18
N ILE A 60 -3.83 -21.40 -1.60
CA ILE A 60 -4.75 -20.53 -2.34
C ILE A 60 -6.16 -20.62 -1.73
N MET A 61 -6.77 -19.45 -1.52
CA MET A 61 -8.12 -19.30 -0.97
C MET A 61 -8.94 -18.35 -1.84
N MET A 62 -10.13 -18.75 -2.24
CA MET A 62 -11.16 -17.85 -2.75
C MET A 62 -11.91 -17.25 -1.56
N TRP A 63 -11.91 -15.93 -1.44
CA TRP A 63 -12.77 -15.17 -0.57
C TRP A 63 -14.02 -14.73 -1.35
N GLU A 64 -15.17 -15.26 -0.97
CA GLU A 64 -16.45 -14.97 -1.60
C GLU A 64 -17.37 -14.23 -0.64
N ARG A 65 -17.86 -13.06 -1.05
CA ARG A 65 -18.93 -12.32 -0.38
C ARG A 65 -20.00 -11.95 -1.39
N LYS A 66 -21.16 -11.51 -0.89
CA LYS A 66 -22.32 -11.15 -1.75
C LYS A 66 -21.98 -10.15 -2.86
N ASP A 67 -21.02 -9.25 -2.61
CA ASP A 67 -20.73 -8.12 -3.48
C ASP A 67 -19.37 -8.22 -4.19
N PHE A 68 -18.55 -9.25 -3.91
CA PHE A 68 -17.26 -9.45 -4.59
C PHE A 68 -16.71 -10.87 -4.36
N GLN A 69 -15.79 -11.27 -5.23
CA GLN A 69 -14.95 -12.45 -5.06
C GLN A 69 -13.46 -12.03 -5.12
N ALA A 70 -12.59 -12.75 -4.44
CA ALA A 70 -11.15 -12.46 -4.46
C ALA A 70 -10.36 -13.74 -4.26
N ILE A 71 -9.26 -13.91 -4.97
CA ILE A 71 -8.35 -15.03 -4.77
C ILE A 71 -7.15 -14.54 -3.96
N LEU A 72 -6.90 -15.17 -2.84
CA LEU A 72 -5.82 -14.90 -1.91
C LEU A 72 -4.80 -16.04 -2.02
N ILE A 73 -3.56 -15.71 -2.37
CA ILE A 73 -2.46 -16.65 -2.54
C ILE A 73 -1.40 -16.34 -1.48
N LEU A 74 -0.98 -17.37 -0.75
CA LEU A 74 0.12 -17.30 0.21
C LEU A 74 1.28 -18.19 -0.28
N GLU A 75 2.45 -17.59 -0.47
CA GLU A 75 3.69 -18.29 -0.84
C GLU A 75 4.71 -18.26 0.31
N ALA A 76 5.32 -19.41 0.60
CA ALA A 76 6.32 -19.57 1.66
C ALA A 76 7.59 -18.74 1.44
N GLN A 77 7.79 -18.16 0.25
CA GLN A 77 8.96 -17.34 -0.10
C GLN A 77 8.76 -15.82 0.06
N SER A 78 7.84 -15.40 0.94
CA SER A 78 7.74 -14.02 1.48
C SER A 78 6.84 -13.03 0.71
N SER A 79 5.82 -13.49 -0.02
CA SER A 79 4.82 -12.57 -0.58
C SER A 79 3.42 -13.17 -0.56
N VAL A 80 2.49 -12.47 0.09
CA VAL A 80 1.05 -12.69 -0.11
C VAL A 80 0.65 -11.98 -1.39
N VAL A 81 0.03 -12.70 -2.32
CA VAL A 81 -0.48 -12.14 -3.59
C VAL A 81 -2.01 -12.29 -3.58
N ALA A 82 -2.74 -11.19 -3.57
CA ALA A 82 -4.21 -11.20 -3.64
C ALA A 82 -4.68 -10.72 -5.01
N THR A 83 -5.43 -11.52 -5.76
CA THR A 83 -6.08 -11.14 -7.02
C THR A 83 -7.55 -10.80 -6.75
N LEU A 84 -8.01 -9.60 -7.12
CA LEU A 84 -9.39 -9.12 -6.89
C LEU A 84 -10.31 -9.41 -8.09
N THR A 85 -11.54 -9.91 -7.88
CA THR A 85 -12.58 -9.96 -8.92
C THR A 85 -13.97 -9.47 -8.41
N GLY A 86 -14.48 -8.36 -8.96
CA GLY A 86 -15.92 -8.06 -8.91
C GLY A 86 -16.37 -6.69 -8.39
N ARG A 87 -15.46 -5.80 -7.99
CA ARG A 87 -15.83 -4.41 -7.62
C ARG A 87 -15.56 -3.42 -8.76
N GLU A 88 -16.64 -2.92 -9.37
CA GLU A 88 -16.59 -1.99 -10.51
C GLU A 88 -15.85 -0.68 -10.20
N ASP A 89 -15.93 -0.19 -8.96
CA ASP A 89 -15.26 1.05 -8.50
C ASP A 89 -13.74 0.93 -8.41
N ILE A 90 -13.24 -0.28 -8.09
CA ILE A 90 -11.81 -0.60 -8.08
C ILE A 90 -11.31 -0.82 -9.52
N LEU A 91 -12.13 -1.43 -10.38
CA LEU A 91 -11.83 -1.67 -11.79
C LEU A 91 -11.67 -0.38 -12.62
N GLU A 92 -12.42 0.69 -12.32
CA GLU A 92 -12.30 1.96 -13.05
C GLU A 92 -10.96 2.67 -12.82
N LYS A 93 -10.39 2.60 -11.61
CA LYS A 93 -9.03 3.09 -11.33
C LYS A 93 -7.92 2.17 -11.87
N MET A 94 -8.29 0.98 -12.34
CA MET A 94 -7.39 -0.04 -12.92
C MET A 94 -7.45 -0.08 -14.46
N LYS A 95 -8.15 0.85 -15.13
CA LYS A 95 -8.13 0.96 -16.61
C LYS A 95 -6.86 1.67 -17.10
N GLY A 96 -5.76 0.94 -17.09
CA GLY A 96 -4.55 1.23 -17.85
C GLY A 96 -4.03 -0.10 -18.41
N GLU A 97 -4.47 -0.44 -19.62
CA GLU A 97 -4.05 -1.56 -20.47
C GLU A 97 -4.09 -2.97 -19.84
N GLU A 98 -5.03 -3.78 -20.36
CA GLU A 98 -5.09 -5.24 -20.24
C GLU A 98 -4.96 -5.85 -18.84
N GLY A 99 -5.96 -5.57 -18.00
CA GLY A 99 -6.69 -6.64 -17.30
C GLY A 99 -5.94 -7.45 -16.25
N THR A 100 -4.73 -7.07 -15.85
CA THR A 100 -4.00 -7.80 -14.81
C THR A 100 -3.16 -6.87 -13.92
N VAL A 101 -3.46 -6.85 -12.63
CA VAL A 101 -2.63 -6.17 -11.63
C VAL A 101 -2.07 -7.21 -10.68
N GLU A 102 -0.75 -7.40 -10.72
CA GLU A 102 -0.03 -8.08 -9.65
C GLU A 102 -0.14 -7.21 -8.39
N MET A 103 -0.94 -7.61 -7.42
CA MET A 103 -1.11 -6.88 -6.16
C MET A 103 0.23 -6.56 -5.46
N TYR A 104 1.28 -7.35 -5.71
CA TYR A 104 2.63 -7.04 -5.26
C TYR A 104 3.21 -5.75 -5.85
N SER A 105 2.98 -5.45 -7.13
CA SER A 105 3.39 -4.18 -7.73
C SER A 105 2.55 -3.01 -7.20
N PHE A 106 1.24 -3.22 -7.04
CA PHE A 106 0.36 -2.25 -6.37
C PHE A 106 0.82 -1.94 -4.93
N TRP A 107 1.18 -2.96 -4.14
CA TRP A 107 1.70 -2.78 -2.77
C TRP A 107 3.06 -2.09 -2.77
N LYS A 108 3.96 -2.43 -3.70
CA LYS A 108 5.22 -1.70 -3.86
C LYS A 108 5.00 -0.24 -4.19
N ASP A 109 4.04 0.06 -5.05
CA ASP A 109 3.69 1.44 -5.40
C ASP A 109 3.01 2.16 -4.24
N ALA A 110 2.17 1.48 -3.46
CA ALA A 110 1.54 2.01 -2.26
C ALA A 110 2.56 2.24 -1.12
N GLU A 111 3.48 1.31 -0.90
CA GLU A 111 4.59 1.42 0.05
C GLU A 111 5.51 2.57 -0.35
N LYS A 112 5.92 2.62 -1.62
CA LYS A 112 6.73 3.71 -2.17
C LYS A 112 6.01 5.05 -2.04
N SER A 113 4.74 5.13 -2.42
CA SER A 113 3.93 6.36 -2.26
C SER A 113 3.79 6.75 -0.80
N GLY A 114 3.62 5.78 0.10
CA GLY A 114 3.57 6.00 1.55
C GLY A 114 4.88 6.54 2.10
N MET A 115 6.02 5.96 1.69
CA MET A 115 7.35 6.44 2.06
C MET A 115 7.62 7.85 1.52
N GLU A 116 7.28 8.12 0.26
CA GLU A 116 7.43 9.45 -0.37
C GLU A 116 6.57 10.50 0.35
N LYS A 117 5.29 10.19 0.62
CA LYS A 117 4.39 11.06 1.40
C LYS A 117 4.91 11.29 2.81
N GLY A 118 5.38 10.26 3.49
CA GLY A 118 5.95 10.36 4.83
C GLY A 118 7.19 11.24 4.87
N LYS A 119 8.08 11.11 3.88
CA LYS A 119 9.26 11.95 3.71
C LYS A 119 8.86 13.42 3.48
N GLN A 120 7.90 13.68 2.58
CA GLN A 120 7.40 15.03 2.32
C GLN A 120 6.74 15.64 3.56
N GLN A 121 5.90 14.89 4.28
CA GLN A 121 5.26 15.35 5.53
C GLN A 121 6.30 15.64 6.62
N GLY A 122 7.32 14.80 6.77
CA GLY A 122 8.42 15.03 7.71
C GLY A 122 9.20 16.32 7.39
N LYS A 123 9.55 16.53 6.12
CA LYS A 123 10.20 17.77 5.65
C LYS A 123 9.33 18.99 5.91
N LEU A 124 8.05 18.93 5.53
CA LEU A 124 7.08 20.00 5.74
C LEU A 124 6.97 20.37 7.23
N SER A 125 6.88 19.37 8.10
CA SER A 125 6.83 19.58 9.55
C SER A 125 8.07 20.32 10.06
N VAL A 126 9.27 19.94 9.62
CA VAL A 126 10.52 20.60 10.02
C VAL A 126 10.57 22.03 9.52
N VAL A 127 10.22 22.27 8.24
CA VAL A 127 10.17 23.62 7.64
C VAL A 127 9.24 24.53 8.43
N LEU A 128 8.00 24.10 8.68
CA LEU A 128 7.02 24.91 9.41
C LEU A 128 7.48 25.23 10.83
N ILE A 129 8.07 24.26 11.54
CA ILE A 129 8.60 24.48 12.90
C ILE A 129 9.74 25.51 12.87
N GLN A 130 10.69 25.39 11.95
CA GLN A 130 11.84 26.30 11.87
C GLN A 130 11.40 27.71 11.47
N LEU A 131 10.54 27.84 10.46
CA LEU A 131 10.01 29.14 10.04
C LEU A 131 9.21 29.82 11.15
N LYS A 132 8.37 29.08 11.88
CA LYS A 132 7.65 29.64 13.05
C LYS A 132 8.60 30.02 14.19
N LYS A 133 9.71 29.29 14.36
CA LYS A 133 10.74 29.65 15.35
C LYS A 133 11.51 30.91 14.96
N LEU A 134 11.79 31.11 13.67
CA LEU A 134 12.52 32.27 13.14
C LEU A 134 11.65 33.53 13.04
N LEU A 135 10.45 33.39 12.48
CA LEU A 135 9.57 34.50 12.11
C LEU A 135 8.43 34.72 13.11
N GLY A 136 8.25 33.80 14.06
CA GLY A 136 7.12 33.79 14.98
C GLY A 136 5.87 33.19 14.32
N LYS A 137 4.85 34.02 14.10
CA LYS A 137 3.60 33.55 13.48
C LYS A 137 3.67 33.75 11.97
N LEU A 138 3.40 32.69 11.22
CA LEU A 138 3.23 32.77 9.78
C LEU A 138 1.83 33.27 9.42
N THR A 139 1.72 34.02 8.32
CA THR A 139 0.45 34.36 7.72
C THR A 139 -0.24 33.09 7.18
N PRO A 140 -1.58 32.98 7.29
CA PRO A 140 -2.31 31.81 6.79
C PRO A 140 -2.05 31.51 5.32
N ASP A 141 -1.89 32.56 4.50
CA ASP A 141 -1.63 32.44 3.08
C ASP A 141 -0.25 31.83 2.80
N LEU A 142 0.78 32.26 3.53
CA LEU A 142 2.13 31.70 3.39
C LEU A 142 2.16 30.24 3.89
N GLU A 143 1.54 29.96 5.03
CA GLU A 143 1.45 28.60 5.56
C GLU A 143 0.75 27.66 4.58
N MET A 144 -0.34 28.11 3.95
CA MET A 144 -1.03 27.34 2.91
C MET A 144 -0.17 27.09 1.66
N LYS A 145 0.63 28.07 1.23
CA LYS A 145 1.58 27.89 0.13
C LYS A 145 2.63 26.83 0.46
N ILE A 146 3.20 26.88 1.66
CA ILE A 146 4.22 25.93 2.13
C ILE A 146 3.64 24.51 2.23
N VAL A 147 2.43 24.36 2.79
CA VAL A 147 1.76 23.05 2.92
C VAL A 147 1.51 22.40 1.55
N ASN A 148 1.20 23.20 0.53
CA ASN A 148 0.93 22.72 -0.82
C ASN A 148 2.17 22.64 -1.72
N SER A 149 3.37 22.87 -1.17
CA SER A 149 4.62 22.88 -1.94
C SER A 149 5.16 21.49 -2.22
N LYS A 150 5.90 21.37 -3.31
CA LYS A 150 6.61 20.14 -3.68
C LYS A 150 7.82 19.91 -2.78
N GLU A 151 8.36 18.68 -2.80
CA GLU A 151 9.50 18.31 -1.97
C GLU A 151 10.75 19.17 -2.27
N GLU A 152 11.01 19.50 -3.53
CA GLU A 152 12.18 20.30 -3.95
C GLU A 152 12.11 21.75 -3.45
N THR A 153 10.89 22.28 -3.37
CA THR A 153 10.61 23.60 -2.79
C THR A 153 10.92 23.60 -1.29
N LEU A 154 10.45 22.56 -0.57
CA LEU A 154 10.76 22.40 0.86
C LEU A 154 12.27 22.26 1.09
N ASP A 155 12.98 21.52 0.23
CA ASP A 155 14.44 21.39 0.30
C ASP A 155 15.15 22.73 0.07
N SER A 156 14.68 23.53 -0.88
CA SER A 156 15.22 24.87 -1.14
C SER A 156 15.06 25.77 0.09
N ILE A 157 13.91 25.73 0.76
CA ILE A 157 13.68 26.47 2.00
C ILE A 157 14.61 25.96 3.13
N ILE A 158 14.82 24.65 3.25
CA ILE A 158 15.71 24.05 4.26
C ILE A 158 17.16 24.52 4.05
N ILE A 159 17.64 24.52 2.80
CA ILE A 159 19.02 24.93 2.46
C ILE A 159 19.25 26.40 2.83
N HIS A 160 18.28 27.27 2.54
CA HIS A 160 18.41 28.71 2.75
C HIS A 160 17.78 29.17 4.07
N ILE A 161 17.52 28.26 5.02
CA ILE A 161 16.77 28.57 6.25
C ILE A 161 17.44 29.68 7.09
N PHE A 162 18.78 29.76 7.05
CA PHE A 162 19.55 30.79 7.77
C PHE A 162 19.60 32.14 7.04
N GLU A 163 19.16 32.20 5.79
CA GLU A 163 19.07 33.42 4.99
C GLU A 163 17.69 34.09 5.12
N ILE A 164 16.72 33.40 5.73
CA ILE A 164 15.34 33.85 5.89
C ILE A 164 15.22 34.72 7.14
N HIS A 165 14.82 35.98 6.96
CA HIS A 165 14.64 36.94 8.06
C HIS A 165 13.20 37.47 8.14
N ASN A 166 12.40 37.29 7.09
CA ASN A 166 11.00 37.67 7.01
C ASN A 166 10.25 36.73 6.05
N GLU A 167 8.92 36.87 5.96
CA GLU A 167 8.09 36.06 5.07
C GLU A 167 8.38 36.25 3.58
N GLU A 168 8.84 37.43 3.18
CA GLU A 168 9.18 37.73 1.78
C GLU A 168 10.43 36.97 1.31
N ASP A 169 11.35 36.67 2.22
CA ASP A 169 12.49 35.80 1.94
C ASP A 169 12.05 34.36 1.67
N VAL A 170 11.01 33.86 2.36
CA VAL A 170 10.45 32.51 2.12
C VAL A 170 9.87 32.42 0.72
N LEU A 171 9.19 33.48 0.27
CA LEU A 171 8.56 33.52 -1.06
C LEU A 171 9.56 33.44 -2.22
N LYS A 172 10.84 33.75 -2.00
CA LYS A 172 11.90 33.60 -3.02
C LYS A 172 12.21 32.14 -3.33
N TRP A 173 11.88 31.24 -2.39
CA TRP A 173 12.21 29.82 -2.44
C TRP A 173 10.98 28.92 -2.59
N LEU A 174 9.77 29.51 -2.66
CA LEU A 174 8.49 28.85 -2.91
C LEU A 174 8.23 28.68 -4.42
#